data_AF-A0A4Q2D5U6-F1
#
_entry.id   AF-A0A4Q2D5U6-F1
#
_cell.length_a   1.000
_cell.length_b   1.000
_cell.length_c   1.000
_cell.angle_alpha   90.00
_cell.angle_beta   90.00
_cell.angle_gamma   90.00
#
_symmetry.space_group_name_H-M   'P 1'
#
loop_
_entity.id
_entity.type
_entity.pdbx_description
1 polymer ?
#
loop_
_entity_poly.entity_id
_entity_poly.type
_entity_poly.pdbx_seq_one_letter_code
_entity_poly.pdbx_strand_id
1 'polypeptide(L)'
;MPNIRPGWTPKQSVYLRLAAIEFLRVSLAGHETNEYLNAFFEEWVATYGNPTVREGSTLEAAMALHKTRVITTIRWYAFRGGNGPGKSKMARIHKLKHCLERDLYYLWDLPEDYSKSAARGGPVS
;
A
#
# COMPACT_ATOMS: atom_id res chain seq x y z
N MET A 1 2.87 4.31 16.34
CA MET A 1 3.33 4.84 15.04
C MET A 1 2.79 3.98 13.90
N PRO A 2 2.32 4.60 12.80
CA PRO A 2 1.80 3.88 11.64
C PRO A 2 2.85 2.95 11.03
N ASN A 3 2.48 1.70 10.70
CA ASN A 3 3.41 0.76 10.08
C ASN A 3 3.48 1.00 8.56
N ILE A 4 4.24 2.03 8.16
CA ILE A 4 4.42 2.44 6.77
C ILE A 4 5.55 1.62 6.15
N ARG A 5 5.24 0.88 5.07
CA ARG A 5 6.26 0.13 4.33
C ARG A 5 7.22 1.11 3.62
N PRO A 6 8.54 0.84 3.60
CA PRO A 6 9.49 1.70 2.91
C PRO A 6 9.11 1.98 1.45
N GLY A 7 9.32 3.23 1.03
CA GLY A 7 9.04 3.68 -0.33
C GLY A 7 7.60 4.11 -0.62
N TRP A 8 6.76 4.27 0.42
CA TRP A 8 5.43 4.86 0.31
C TRP A 8 5.27 6.03 1.28
N THR A 9 4.57 7.08 0.87
CA THR A 9 4.16 8.16 1.79
C THR A 9 3.09 7.67 2.77
N PRO A 10 2.83 8.38 3.87
CA PRO A 10 1.73 8.03 4.77
C PRO A 10 0.36 7.94 4.07
N LYS A 11 0.03 8.91 3.21
CA LYS A 11 -1.22 8.93 2.42
C LYS A 11 -1.32 7.72 1.48
N GLN A 12 -0.24 7.41 0.76
CA GLN A 12 -0.15 6.21 -0.08
C GLN A 12 -0.32 4.92 0.73
N SER A 13 0.28 4.85 1.92
CA SER A 13 0.15 3.69 2.82
C SER A 13 -1.29 3.48 3.27
N VAL A 14 -2.02 4.55 3.63
CA VAL A 14 -3.45 4.48 4.00
C VAL A 14 -4.25 3.89 2.84
N TYR A 15 -4.06 4.42 1.64
CA TYR A 15 -4.83 4.00 0.47
C TYR A 15 -4.54 2.54 0.06
N LEU A 16 -3.26 2.11 0.12
CA LEU A 16 -2.90 0.69 -0.08
C LEU A 16 -3.53 -0.26 0.94
N ARG A 17 -3.80 0.19 2.16
CA ARG A 17 -4.47 -0.63 3.19
C ARG A 17 -5.97 -0.68 3.01
N LEU A 18 -6.60 0.42 2.56
CA LEU A 18 -7.98 0.40 2.11
C LEU A 18 -8.14 -0.59 0.96
N ALA A 19 -7.21 -0.55 0.00
CA ALA A 19 -7.18 -1.49 -1.11
C ALA A 19 -7.00 -2.95 -0.66
N ALA A 20 -6.26 -3.19 0.42
CA ALA A 20 -6.09 -4.52 1.00
C ALA A 20 -7.35 -5.03 1.71
N ILE A 21 -8.13 -4.14 2.34
CA ILE A 21 -9.44 -4.49 2.89
C ILE A 21 -10.39 -4.92 1.77
N GLU A 22 -10.43 -4.14 0.68
CA GLU A 22 -11.32 -4.43 -0.44
C GLU A 22 -10.90 -5.68 -1.21
N PHE A 23 -9.60 -5.88 -1.42
CA PHE A 23 -9.05 -7.14 -1.93
C PHE A 23 -9.55 -8.36 -1.14
N LEU A 24 -9.56 -8.29 0.20
CA LEU A 24 -10.07 -9.37 1.05
C LEU A 24 -11.58 -9.57 0.92
N ARG A 25 -12.36 -8.49 0.71
CA ARG A 25 -13.81 -8.54 0.49
C ARG A 25 -14.17 -9.17 -0.85
N VAL A 26 -13.53 -8.71 -1.93
CA VAL A 26 -13.64 -9.29 -3.28
C VAL A 26 -13.32 -10.80 -3.23
N SER A 27 -12.22 -11.16 -2.54
CA SER A 27 -11.82 -12.55 -2.35
C SER A 27 -12.77 -13.37 -1.47
N LEU A 28 -13.50 -12.73 -0.55
CA LEU A 28 -14.53 -13.39 0.29
C LEU A 28 -15.82 -13.64 -0.49
N ALA A 29 -16.18 -12.71 -1.37
CA ALA A 29 -17.35 -12.80 -2.25
C ALA A 29 -17.15 -13.78 -3.43
N GLY A 30 -15.96 -14.34 -3.60
CA GLY A 30 -15.65 -15.29 -4.67
C GLY A 30 -15.37 -14.63 -6.03
N HIS A 31 -15.14 -13.31 -6.06
CA HIS A 31 -14.85 -12.58 -7.29
C HIS A 31 -13.38 -12.69 -7.73
N GLU A 32 -13.14 -12.42 -9.02
CA GLU A 32 -11.84 -12.33 -9.67
C GLU A 32 -10.97 -11.22 -9.05
N THR A 33 -10.07 -11.60 -8.14
CA THR A 33 -9.22 -10.61 -7.44
C THR A 33 -8.21 -9.90 -8.35
N ASN A 34 -7.88 -10.48 -9.51
CA ASN A 34 -6.94 -9.88 -10.47
C ASN A 34 -7.57 -8.69 -11.19
N GLU A 35 -8.85 -8.76 -11.56
CA GLU A 35 -9.59 -7.65 -12.17
C GLU A 35 -9.62 -6.44 -11.23
N TYR A 36 -9.97 -6.68 -9.97
CA TYR A 36 -9.92 -5.65 -8.93
C TYR A 36 -8.52 -5.01 -8.81
N LEU A 37 -7.45 -5.81 -8.77
CA LEU A 37 -6.08 -5.29 -8.64
C LEU A 37 -5.63 -4.51 -9.88
N ASN A 38 -6.11 -4.86 -11.06
CA ASN A 38 -5.83 -4.12 -12.30
C ASN A 38 -6.53 -2.76 -12.28
N ALA A 39 -7.84 -2.75 -12.01
CA ALA A 39 -8.62 -1.51 -11.91
C ALA A 39 -8.07 -0.57 -10.82
N PHE A 40 -7.71 -1.11 -9.65
CA PHE A 40 -7.07 -0.33 -8.60
C PHE A 40 -5.74 0.29 -9.05
N PHE A 41 -4.93 -0.43 -9.84
CA PHE A 41 -3.67 0.11 -10.32
C PHE A 41 -3.86 1.26 -11.33
N GLU A 42 -4.89 1.20 -12.15
CA GLU A 42 -5.25 2.31 -13.05
C GLU A 42 -5.65 3.55 -12.24
N GLU A 43 -6.50 3.39 -11.23
CA GLU A 43 -6.89 4.47 -10.30
C GLU A 43 -5.67 5.01 -9.53
N TRP A 44 -4.77 4.13 -9.10
CA TRP A 44 -3.52 4.50 -8.42
C TRP A 44 -2.67 5.43 -9.28
N VAL A 45 -2.50 5.10 -10.56
CA VAL A 45 -1.70 5.91 -11.49
C VAL A 45 -2.40 7.23 -11.80
N ALA A 46 -3.74 7.23 -11.93
CA ALA A 46 -4.50 8.47 -12.07
C ALA A 46 -4.34 9.39 -10.83
N THR A 47 -4.23 8.81 -9.64
CA THR A 47 -4.15 9.56 -8.37
C THR A 47 -2.74 10.06 -8.03
N TYR A 48 -1.70 9.24 -8.26
CA TYR A 48 -0.33 9.53 -7.84
C TYR A 48 0.64 9.75 -9.01
N GLY A 49 0.16 9.64 -10.24
CA GLY A 49 0.97 9.78 -11.45
C GLY A 49 1.79 8.54 -11.80
N ASN A 50 2.47 8.66 -12.94
CA ASN A 50 3.37 7.63 -13.45
C ASN A 50 4.63 7.49 -12.57
N PRO A 51 5.24 6.29 -12.48
CA PRO A 51 6.52 6.12 -11.82
C PRO A 51 7.63 6.86 -12.59
N THR A 52 8.65 7.32 -11.88
CA THR A 52 9.87 7.85 -12.50
C THR A 52 10.55 6.77 -13.34
N VAL A 53 10.82 7.09 -14.60
CA VAL A 53 11.54 6.22 -15.54
C VAL A 53 13.03 6.41 -15.31
N ARG A 54 13.77 5.33 -15.06
CA ARG A 54 15.23 5.40 -14.91
C ARG A 54 15.86 5.51 -16.29
N GLU A 55 17.01 6.18 -16.36
CA GLU A 55 17.79 6.25 -17.59
C GLU A 55 18.09 4.83 -18.10
N GLY A 56 17.85 4.60 -19.40
CA GLY A 56 17.96 3.27 -20.01
C GLY A 56 16.77 2.33 -19.81
N SER A 57 15.68 2.73 -19.16
CA SER A 57 14.44 1.94 -19.08
C SER A 57 13.29 2.55 -19.90
N THR A 58 12.33 1.73 -20.30
CA THR A 58 11.09 2.21 -20.93
C THR A 58 10.04 2.56 -19.87
N LEU A 59 9.08 3.42 -20.22
CA LEU A 59 7.93 3.71 -19.36
C LEU A 59 7.11 2.45 -19.08
N GLU A 60 6.95 1.58 -20.08
CA GLU A 60 6.23 0.31 -19.95
C GLU A 60 6.87 -0.60 -18.89
N ALA A 61 8.20 -0.76 -18.93
CA ALA A 61 8.92 -1.55 -17.93
C ALA A 61 8.81 -0.92 -16.53
N ALA A 62 8.90 0.41 -16.43
CA ALA A 62 8.73 1.13 -15.17
C ALA A 62 7.31 0.94 -14.60
N MET A 63 6.28 0.99 -15.45
CA MET A 63 4.89 0.76 -15.09
C MET A 63 4.62 -0.67 -14.62
N ALA A 64 5.15 -1.67 -15.32
CA ALA A 64 5.02 -3.07 -14.94
C ALA A 64 5.67 -3.36 -13.56
N LEU A 65 6.86 -2.80 -13.32
CA LEU A 65 7.53 -2.90 -12.02
C LEU A 65 6.74 -2.18 -10.92
N HIS A 66 6.21 -0.99 -11.21
CA HIS A 66 5.40 -0.22 -10.26
C HIS A 66 4.12 -0.95 -9.88
N LYS A 67 3.40 -1.50 -10.87
CA LYS A 67 2.22 -2.37 -10.68
C LYS A 67 2.55 -3.54 -9.75
N THR A 68 3.65 -4.22 -10.01
CA THR A 68 4.12 -5.33 -9.17
C THR A 68 4.35 -4.87 -7.73
N ARG A 69 5.00 -3.71 -7.51
CA ARG A 69 5.25 -3.15 -6.17
C ARG A 69 3.96 -2.77 -5.44
N VAL A 70 3.01 -2.15 -6.12
CA VAL A 70 1.69 -1.78 -5.58
C VAL A 70 0.95 -3.04 -5.15
N ILE A 71 0.74 -3.99 -6.07
CA ILE A 71 0.00 -5.24 -5.81
C ILE A 71 0.66 -6.06 -4.70
N THR A 72 1.99 -6.19 -4.72
CA THR A 72 2.73 -6.90 -3.66
C THR A 72 2.51 -6.24 -2.30
N THR A 73 2.43 -4.90 -2.25
CA THR A 73 2.19 -4.18 -1.00
C THR A 73 0.75 -4.37 -0.50
N ILE A 74 -0.24 -4.38 -1.40
CA ILE A 74 -1.64 -4.69 -1.05
C ILE A 74 -1.75 -6.09 -0.44
N ARG A 75 -1.19 -7.09 -1.13
CA ARG A 75 -1.15 -8.48 -0.64
C ARG A 75 -0.42 -8.58 0.69
N TRP A 76 0.69 -7.84 0.85
CA TRP A 76 1.39 -7.77 2.12
C TRP A 76 0.52 -7.18 3.22
N TYR A 77 -0.22 -6.09 3.01
CA TYR A 77 -1.12 -5.57 4.05
C TYR A 77 -2.25 -6.54 4.36
N ALA A 78 -2.86 -7.16 3.35
CA ALA A 78 -3.92 -8.15 3.50
C ALA A 78 -3.47 -9.32 4.37
N PHE A 79 -2.24 -9.81 4.17
CA PHE A 79 -1.76 -11.03 4.80
C PHE A 79 -0.66 -10.84 5.87
N ARG A 80 -0.15 -9.62 6.06
CA ARG A 80 1.06 -9.26 6.83
C ARG A 80 2.32 -10.08 6.47
N GLY A 81 2.47 -10.45 5.20
CA GLY A 81 3.57 -11.30 4.74
C GLY A 81 3.51 -12.75 5.25
N GLY A 82 2.49 -13.13 6.01
CA GLY A 82 2.26 -14.49 6.45
C GLY A 82 1.17 -15.17 5.63
N ASN A 83 1.56 -16.10 4.76
CA ASN A 83 0.67 -17.09 4.13
C ASN A 83 0.18 -18.16 5.14
N GLY A 84 0.16 -17.83 6.43
CA GLY A 84 -0.20 -18.76 7.48
C GLY A 84 -1.66 -19.22 7.33
N PRO A 85 -1.91 -20.52 7.11
CA PRO A 85 -3.26 -21.08 7.15
C PRO A 85 -3.76 -20.97 8.58
N GLY A 86 -4.85 -20.23 8.82
CA GLY A 86 -5.46 -20.22 10.14
C GLY A 86 -6.17 -18.94 10.57
N LYS A 87 -6.01 -17.82 9.85
CA LYS A 87 -6.77 -16.58 10.16
C LYS A 87 -7.78 -16.26 9.06
N SER A 88 -9.06 -16.27 9.45
CA SER A 88 -10.19 -15.89 8.60
C SER A 88 -9.96 -14.52 7.94
N LYS A 89 -10.33 -14.41 6.65
CA LYS A 89 -10.27 -13.14 5.90
C LYS A 89 -11.09 -12.04 6.60
N MET A 90 -12.21 -12.38 7.24
CA MET A 90 -13.01 -11.44 8.05
C MET A 90 -12.25 -10.88 9.25
N ALA A 91 -11.53 -11.75 9.99
CA ALA A 91 -10.69 -11.31 11.10
C ALA A 91 -9.55 -10.39 10.63
N ARG A 92 -9.01 -10.63 9.43
CA ARG A 92 -8.00 -9.76 8.82
C ARG A 92 -8.58 -8.40 8.44
N ILE A 93 -9.78 -8.36 7.85
CA ILE A 93 -10.51 -7.10 7.55
C ILE A 93 -10.72 -6.30 8.84
N HIS A 94 -11.26 -6.92 9.89
CA HIS A 94 -11.49 -6.25 11.18
C HIS A 94 -10.20 -5.67 11.76
N LYS A 95 -9.12 -6.46 11.74
CA LYS A 95 -7.81 -5.99 12.21
C LYS A 95 -7.28 -4.83 11.38
N LEU A 96 -7.42 -4.88 10.04
CA LEU A 96 -6.98 -3.80 9.16
C LEU A 96 -7.75 -2.51 9.41
N LYS A 97 -9.09 -2.58 9.54
CA LYS A 97 -9.94 -1.44 9.89
C LYS A 97 -9.50 -0.78 11.20
N HIS A 98 -9.33 -1.59 12.25
CA HIS A 98 -8.88 -1.08 13.54
C HIS A 98 -7.47 -0.45 13.49
N CYS A 99 -6.55 -1.04 12.71
CA CYS A 99 -5.24 -0.42 12.49
C CYS A 99 -5.35 0.90 11.71
N LEU A 100 -6.28 1.00 10.76
CA LEU A 100 -6.52 2.19 9.94
C LEU A 100 -7.12 3.32 10.76
N GLU A 101 -8.15 3.04 11.57
CA GLU A 101 -8.76 4.01 12.49
C GLU A 101 -7.71 4.63 13.42
N ARG A 102 -6.89 3.78 14.04
CA ARG A 102 -5.79 4.22 14.89
C ARG A 102 -4.76 5.04 14.11
N ASP A 103 -4.38 4.60 12.91
CA ASP A 103 -3.36 5.30 12.15
C ASP A 103 -3.89 6.64 11.57
N LEU A 104 -5.17 6.72 11.18
CA LEU A 104 -5.81 7.98 10.75
C LEU A 104 -5.82 9.01 11.87
N TYR A 105 -6.07 8.59 13.12
CA TYR A 105 -5.94 9.46 14.28
C TYR A 105 -4.54 10.11 14.35
N TYR A 106 -3.48 9.33 14.15
CA TYR A 106 -2.11 9.85 14.16
C TYR A 106 -1.73 10.66 12.91
N LEU A 107 -2.34 10.37 11.75
CA LEU A 107 -2.00 11.04 10.50
C LEU A 107 -2.72 12.38 10.33
N TRP A 108 -3.84 12.57 11.02
CA TRP A 108 -4.56 13.85 11.07
C TRP A 108 -3.80 14.92 11.87
N ASP A 109 -2.96 14.49 12.81
CA ASP A 109 -2.14 15.35 13.67
C ASP A 109 -0.76 15.67 13.08
N LEU A 110 -0.43 15.16 11.88
CA LEU A 110 0.87 15.42 11.24
C LEU A 110 0.79 16.67 10.35
N PRO A 111 1.72 17.63 10.50
CA PRO A 111 1.89 18.71 9.53
C PRO A 111 2.11 18.11 8.13
N GLU A 112 1.51 18.74 7.11
CA GLU A 112 1.56 18.27 5.70
C GLU A 112 3.00 18.04 5.18
N ASP A 113 3.99 18.65 5.83
CA ASP A 113 5.42 18.64 5.48
C ASP A 113 6.24 17.46 6.02
N TYR A 114 5.63 16.35 6.46
CA TYR A 114 6.38 15.17 6.93
C TYR A 114 7.07 14.36 5.80
N SER A 115 7.59 15.05 4.78
CA SER A 115 8.53 14.52 3.80
C SER A 115 9.86 15.27 3.88
N LYS A 116 10.78 14.82 4.76
CA LYS A 116 12.25 14.88 4.50
C LYS A 116 13.17 14.34 5.60
N SER A 117 12.72 14.07 6.82
CA SER A 117 13.66 13.77 7.92
C SER A 117 14.05 12.29 8.07
N ALA A 118 13.27 11.33 7.57
CA ALA A 118 13.58 9.90 7.72
C ALA A 118 14.72 9.37 6.80
N ALA A 119 15.23 10.20 5.87
CA ALA A 119 16.30 9.83 4.95
C ALA A 119 17.68 10.42 5.31
N ARG A 120 17.81 11.17 6.41
CA ARG A 120 19.08 11.73 6.88
C ARG A 120 19.50 11.10 8.22
N GLY A 121 19.75 9.80 8.18
CA GLY A 121 20.47 9.09 9.24
C GLY A 121 21.84 8.66 8.72
N GLY A 122 22.84 9.53 8.84
CA GLY A 122 24.24 9.22 8.62
C GLY A 122 25.13 10.46 8.72
N PRO A 123 26.39 10.28 9.13
CA PRO A 123 26.85 10.12 10.51
C PRO A 123 27.22 11.48 11.13
N VAL A 124 27.09 11.60 12.44
CA VAL A 124 27.73 12.70 13.18
C VAL A 124 29.18 12.30 13.38
N SER A 125 30.08 13.22 12.98
CA SER A 125 31.53 13.15 13.05
C SER A 125 32.07 12.88 14.45
#